data_AF-A0A1M5EBJ0-F1
#
_entry.id   AF-A0A1M5EBJ0-F1
#
_cell.length_a   1.000
_cell.length_b   1.000
_cell.length_c   1.000
_cell.angle_alpha   90.00
_cell.angle_beta   90.00
_cell.angle_gamma   90.00
#
_symmetry.space_group_name_H-M   'P 1'
#
loop_
_entity.id
_entity.type
_entity.pdbx_description
1 polymer ?
#
loop_
_entity_poly.entity_id
_entity_poly.type
_entity_poly.pdbx_seq_one_letter_code
_entity_poly.pdbx_strand_id
1 'polypeptide(L)'
;MKIFKKIVLSIALLIALSLLSGYFYFDKKFTPPENNLKVSGIAEHINMKWEVAEGNAHAAVLVPVSLKGIEQTFYMQLDSGSPTTLFYKKSLESICTKFPDQIQINNAENKLSIQFSIGSMNIASDFELLDYGHAVDFNDAKTNHIIGTIGTDLFEKRIVILDFRNTTSSFIKNIDENGFESLEFKKRKILIPGTIGEQKLKLLYDSGTSGYELLTNKEEWGNTELRTEKLKKKKEIPGEIY
;
A
#
# COMPACT_ATOMS: atom_id res chain seq x y z
N MET A 1 6.65 -51.37 -23.59
CA MET A 1 7.66 -50.37 -23.12
C MET A 1 7.74 -49.09 -23.96
N LYS A 2 7.90 -49.13 -25.29
CA LYS A 2 8.07 -47.90 -26.11
C LYS A 2 6.86 -46.94 -26.08
N ILE A 3 5.64 -47.48 -26.14
CA ILE A 3 4.40 -46.70 -26.09
C ILE A 3 4.22 -46.02 -24.72
N PHE A 4 4.44 -46.76 -23.63
CA PHE A 4 4.38 -46.23 -22.27
C PHE A 4 5.39 -45.07 -22.06
N LYS A 5 6.64 -45.22 -22.53
CA LYS A 5 7.63 -44.14 -22.48
C LYS A 5 7.19 -42.89 -23.24
N LYS A 6 6.54 -43.05 -24.41
CA LYS A 6 5.99 -41.93 -25.18
C LYS A 6 4.85 -41.23 -24.42
N ILE A 7 3.93 -41.99 -23.82
CA ILE A 7 2.82 -41.44 -23.01
C ILE A 7 3.36 -40.65 -21.82
N VAL A 8 4.32 -41.22 -21.07
CA VAL A 8 4.95 -40.53 -19.94
C VAL A 8 5.65 -39.25 -20.39
N LEU A 9 6.38 -39.29 -21.50
CA LEU A 9 7.06 -38.10 -22.04
C LEU A 9 6.05 -37.02 -22.47
N SER A 10 4.95 -37.41 -23.12
CA SER A 10 3.88 -36.49 -23.51
C SER A 10 3.19 -35.85 -22.30
N ILE A 11 2.92 -36.61 -21.24
CA ILE A 11 2.36 -36.09 -19.99
C ILE A 11 3.36 -35.13 -19.32
N ALA A 12 4.63 -35.52 -19.23
CA ALA A 12 5.67 -34.66 -18.64
C ALA A 12 5.82 -33.34 -19.42
N LEU A 13 5.76 -33.39 -20.75
CA LEU A 13 5.79 -32.20 -21.59
C LEU A 13 4.57 -31.30 -21.35
N LEU A 14 3.37 -31.89 -21.23
CA LEU A 14 2.14 -31.13 -20.97
C LEU A 14 2.17 -30.47 -19.58
N ILE A 15 2.67 -31.17 -18.56
CA ILE A 15 2.87 -30.60 -17.22
C ILE A 15 3.88 -29.44 -17.27
N ALA A 16 5.02 -29.64 -17.92
CA ALA A 16 6.03 -28.58 -18.04
C ALA A 16 5.49 -27.33 -18.75
N LEU A 17 4.72 -27.51 -19.84
CA LEU A 17 4.07 -26.41 -20.55
C LEU A 17 3.01 -25.70 -19.70
N SER A 18 2.23 -26.46 -18.91
CA SER A 18 1.23 -25.90 -18.00
C SER A 18 1.87 -25.08 -16.88
N LEU A 19 2.94 -25.59 -16.26
CA LEU A 19 3.70 -24.87 -15.24
C LEU A 19 4.33 -23.59 -15.80
N LEU A 20 4.91 -23.66 -16.99
CA LEU A 20 5.52 -22.50 -17.64
C LEU A 20 4.46 -21.43 -17.99
N SER A 21 3.34 -21.86 -18.57
CA SER A 21 2.24 -20.96 -18.92
C SER A 21 1.60 -20.34 -17.69
N GLY A 22 1.40 -21.13 -16.63
CA GLY A 22 0.93 -20.67 -15.33
C GLY A 22 1.88 -19.64 -14.71
N TYR A 23 3.19 -19.90 -14.76
CA TYR A 23 4.21 -18.97 -14.28
C TYR A 23 4.09 -17.61 -14.98
N PHE A 24 4.09 -17.57 -16.32
CA PHE A 24 3.98 -16.30 -17.06
C PHE A 24 2.62 -15.62 -16.85
N TYR A 25 1.54 -16.38 -16.76
CA TYR A 25 0.22 -15.84 -16.46
C TYR A 25 0.19 -15.14 -15.10
N PHE A 26 0.66 -15.80 -14.04
CA PHE A 26 0.70 -15.21 -12.70
C PHE A 26 1.71 -14.08 -12.60
N ASP A 27 2.87 -14.22 -13.24
CA ASP A 27 3.87 -13.15 -13.28
C ASP A 27 3.28 -11.87 -13.86
N LYS A 28 2.57 -11.97 -14.99
CA LYS A 28 1.84 -10.85 -15.60
C LYS A 28 0.70 -10.35 -14.74
N LYS A 29 -0.14 -11.24 -14.19
CA LYS A 29 -1.29 -10.87 -13.35
C LYS A 29 -0.90 -10.09 -12.10
N PHE A 30 0.26 -10.41 -11.50
CA PHE A 30 0.77 -9.72 -10.31
C PHE A 30 1.80 -8.64 -10.62
N THR A 31 2.10 -8.38 -11.90
CA THR A 31 2.92 -7.24 -12.29
C THR A 31 2.02 -6.02 -12.36
N PRO A 32 2.34 -4.93 -11.63
CA PRO A 32 1.53 -3.74 -11.66
C PRO A 32 1.58 -3.08 -13.04
N PRO A 33 0.53 -2.32 -13.43
CA PRO A 33 0.50 -1.62 -14.71
C PRO A 33 1.61 -0.56 -14.76
N GLU A 34 1.93 -0.08 -15.95
CA GLU A 34 2.96 0.95 -16.13
C GLU A 34 2.65 2.23 -15.33
N ASN A 35 3.69 2.91 -14.84
CA ASN A 35 3.52 4.07 -14.00
C ASN A 35 3.34 5.36 -14.81
N ASN A 36 2.07 5.75 -14.96
CA ASN A 36 1.67 6.93 -15.73
C ASN A 36 1.61 8.22 -14.89
N LEU A 37 1.97 8.18 -13.60
CA LEU A 37 1.94 9.37 -12.75
C LEU A 37 2.91 10.44 -13.26
N LYS A 38 2.39 11.63 -13.52
CA LYS A 38 3.16 12.85 -13.78
C LYS A 38 3.26 13.62 -12.46
N VAL A 39 4.46 13.63 -11.88
CA VAL A 39 4.72 14.24 -10.56
C VAL A 39 5.66 15.42 -10.70
N SER A 40 5.23 16.62 -10.31
CA SER A 40 6.05 17.84 -10.28
C SER A 40 6.09 18.45 -8.88
N GLY A 41 7.17 19.17 -8.56
CA GLY A 41 7.39 19.70 -7.21
C GLY A 41 7.79 18.64 -6.18
N ILE A 42 7.78 19.04 -4.91
CA ILE A 42 8.01 18.24 -3.71
C ILE A 42 6.99 18.64 -2.64
N ALA A 43 6.85 17.80 -1.62
CA ALA A 43 6.05 18.10 -0.44
C ALA A 43 6.88 17.75 0.79
N GLU A 44 6.99 18.65 1.76
CA GLU A 44 7.80 18.44 2.95
C GLU A 44 6.95 18.70 4.19
N HIS A 45 7.16 17.89 5.23
CA HIS A 45 6.50 18.02 6.54
C HIS A 45 4.96 18.10 6.45
N ILE A 46 4.37 17.29 5.59
CA ILE A 46 2.92 17.19 5.43
C ILE A 46 2.34 16.45 6.63
N ASN A 47 1.47 17.12 7.38
CA ASN A 47 0.79 16.52 8.53
C ASN A 47 -0.10 15.36 8.09
N MET A 48 0.24 14.15 8.53
CA MET A 48 -0.55 12.96 8.34
C MET A 48 -1.62 12.86 9.44
N LYS A 49 -2.69 12.13 9.17
CA LYS A 49 -3.67 11.75 10.18
C LYS A 49 -3.83 10.23 10.24
N TRP A 50 -4.21 9.73 11.39
CA TRP A 50 -4.69 8.36 11.52
C TRP A 50 -6.21 8.35 11.40
N GLU A 51 -6.74 7.49 10.54
CA GLU A 51 -8.15 7.16 10.50
C GLU A 51 -8.47 6.15 11.61
N VAL A 52 -9.58 6.36 12.29
CA VAL A 52 -10.08 5.47 13.34
C VAL A 52 -11.21 4.64 12.76
N ALA A 53 -11.09 3.31 12.82
CA ALA A 53 -12.14 2.41 12.36
C ALA A 53 -12.30 1.24 13.33
N GLU A 54 -13.54 0.91 13.70
CA GLU A 54 -13.92 -0.33 14.41
C GLU A 54 -12.99 -0.71 15.59
N GLY A 55 -12.72 0.24 16.48
CA GLY A 55 -11.88 -0.01 17.67
C GLY A 55 -10.36 0.00 17.41
N ASN A 56 -9.93 0.21 16.17
CA ASN A 56 -8.54 0.48 15.81
C ASN A 56 -8.32 1.99 15.63
N ALA A 57 -7.46 2.58 16.48
CA ALA A 57 -7.07 4.00 16.42
C ALA A 57 -6.11 4.34 15.27
N HIS A 58 -5.53 3.33 14.62
CA HIS A 58 -4.53 3.42 13.56
C HIS A 58 -4.94 2.58 12.35
N ALA A 59 -6.19 2.70 11.91
CA ALA A 59 -6.73 1.88 10.83
C ALA A 59 -6.13 2.25 9.47
N ALA A 60 -5.86 3.53 9.22
CA ALA A 60 -5.21 3.98 7.99
C ALA A 60 -4.40 5.25 8.21
N VAL A 61 -3.30 5.41 7.47
CA VAL A 61 -2.58 6.69 7.38
C VAL A 61 -3.20 7.52 6.28
N LEU A 62 -3.59 8.76 6.61
CA LEU A 62 -4.19 9.70 5.68
C LEU A 62 -3.23 10.84 5.38
N VAL A 63 -3.13 11.18 4.10
CA VAL A 63 -2.38 12.34 3.59
C VAL A 63 -3.38 13.37 3.06
N PRO A 64 -3.28 14.65 3.47
CA PRO A 64 -4.15 15.69 2.96
C PRO A 64 -3.83 15.97 1.48
N VAL A 65 -4.89 16.10 0.70
CA VAL A 65 -4.83 16.43 -0.72
C VAL A 65 -5.76 17.58 -1.06
N SER A 66 -5.43 18.30 -2.13
CA SER A 66 -6.24 19.39 -2.66
C SER A 66 -6.55 19.13 -4.13
N LEU A 67 -7.77 19.48 -4.53
CA LEU A 67 -8.22 19.45 -5.92
C LEU A 67 -8.28 20.88 -6.44
N LYS A 68 -7.83 21.10 -7.67
CA LYS A 68 -7.78 22.44 -8.27
C LYS A 68 -9.19 23.05 -8.31
N GLY A 69 -9.32 24.29 -7.87
CA GLY A 69 -10.59 25.03 -7.91
C GLY A 69 -11.59 24.65 -6.81
N ILE A 70 -11.20 23.82 -5.84
CA ILE A 70 -12.05 23.42 -4.72
C ILE A 70 -11.37 23.79 -3.41
N GLU A 71 -11.96 24.76 -2.68
CA GLU A 71 -11.47 25.22 -1.37
C GLU A 71 -11.90 24.27 -0.24
N GLN A 72 -11.56 23.00 -0.36
CA GLN A 72 -11.77 21.95 0.64
C GLN A 72 -10.53 21.06 0.70
N THR A 73 -10.08 20.73 1.91
CA THR A 73 -9.06 19.68 2.08
C THR A 73 -9.74 18.33 2.06
N PHE A 74 -9.27 17.45 1.19
CA PHE A 74 -9.65 16.04 1.16
C PHE A 74 -8.48 15.21 1.69
N TYR A 75 -8.70 13.92 1.88
CA TYR A 75 -7.62 13.01 2.26
C TYR A 75 -7.56 11.81 1.33
N MET A 76 -6.37 11.26 1.18
CA MET A 76 -6.17 9.95 0.56
C MET A 76 -5.41 9.05 1.52
N GLN A 77 -5.77 7.77 1.54
CA GLN A 77 -5.06 6.77 2.31
C GLN A 77 -3.68 6.53 1.67
N LEU A 78 -2.62 6.63 2.45
CA LEU A 78 -1.29 6.18 2.05
C LEU A 78 -1.20 4.66 2.27
N ASP A 79 -1.22 3.91 1.17
CA ASP A 79 -1.36 2.45 1.19
C ASP A 79 -0.19 1.80 0.43
N SER A 80 0.79 1.29 1.16
CA SER A 80 1.91 0.58 0.55
C SER A 80 1.57 -0.84 0.07
N GLY A 81 0.40 -1.36 0.42
CA GLY A 81 -0.19 -2.58 -0.12
C GLY A 81 -0.82 -2.38 -1.49
N SER A 82 -1.19 -1.14 -1.84
CA SER A 82 -1.69 -0.79 -3.18
C SER A 82 -0.55 -0.45 -4.15
N PRO A 83 -0.42 -1.15 -5.28
CA PRO A 83 0.59 -0.84 -6.30
C PRO A 83 0.24 0.39 -7.17
N THR A 84 -0.97 0.93 -7.03
CA THR A 84 -1.48 2.01 -7.87
C THR A 84 -2.20 3.06 -7.03
N THR A 85 -2.03 4.32 -7.42
CA THR A 85 -2.81 5.45 -6.92
C THR A 85 -4.15 5.49 -7.65
N LEU A 86 -5.25 5.60 -6.90
CA LEU A 86 -6.60 5.56 -7.44
C LEU A 86 -7.57 6.43 -6.64
N PHE A 87 -8.73 6.70 -7.22
CA PHE A 87 -9.80 7.45 -6.55
C PHE A 87 -11.01 6.56 -6.24
N TYR A 88 -11.75 6.94 -5.21
CA TYR A 88 -12.99 6.29 -4.81
C TYR A 88 -14.18 6.93 -5.52
N LYS A 89 -14.90 6.10 -6.28
CA LYS A 89 -15.96 6.54 -7.19
C LYS A 89 -17.07 7.29 -6.45
N LYS A 90 -17.58 6.76 -5.34
CA LYS A 90 -18.68 7.37 -4.58
C LYS A 90 -18.33 8.75 -4.03
N SER A 91 -17.09 8.90 -3.56
CA SER A 91 -16.57 10.17 -3.06
C SER A 91 -16.45 11.17 -4.20
N LEU A 92 -15.89 10.78 -5.34
CA LEU A 92 -15.75 11.68 -6.48
C LEU A 92 -17.08 12.06 -7.14
N GLU A 93 -18.04 11.15 -7.25
CA GLU A 93 -19.38 11.48 -7.78
C GLU A 93 -20.06 12.58 -6.96
N SER A 94 -19.92 12.55 -5.63
CA SER A 94 -20.44 13.60 -4.76
C SER A 94 -19.72 14.94 -4.95
N ILE A 95 -18.40 14.91 -5.23
CA ILE A 95 -17.62 16.12 -5.53
C ILE A 95 -18.01 16.68 -6.91
N CYS A 96 -18.16 15.83 -7.94
CA CYS A 96 -18.64 16.24 -9.25
C CYS A 96 -20.03 16.88 -9.19
N THR A 97 -20.93 16.34 -8.35
CA THR A 97 -22.27 16.91 -8.17
C THR A 97 -22.22 18.34 -7.62
N LYS A 98 -21.29 18.63 -6.72
CA LYS A 98 -21.13 19.98 -6.13
C LYS A 98 -20.27 20.92 -6.98
N PHE A 99 -19.28 20.38 -7.70
CA PHE A 99 -18.31 21.13 -8.50
C PHE A 99 -18.22 20.59 -9.93
N PRO A 100 -19.30 20.66 -10.72
CA PRO A 100 -19.38 20.03 -12.05
C PRO A 100 -18.38 20.59 -13.06
N ASP A 101 -17.95 21.84 -12.88
CA ASP A 101 -16.98 22.49 -13.77
C ASP A 101 -15.52 22.13 -13.47
N GLN A 102 -15.24 21.51 -12.32
CA GLN A 102 -13.87 21.19 -11.88
C GLN A 102 -13.48 19.73 -12.13
N ILE A 103 -14.44 18.81 -12.11
CA ILE A 103 -14.18 17.37 -12.24
C ILE A 103 -15.23 16.74 -13.15
N GLN A 104 -14.76 16.06 -14.20
CA GLN A 104 -15.63 15.31 -15.12
C GLN A 104 -15.21 13.84 -15.15
N ILE A 105 -16.12 12.96 -14.72
CA ILE A 105 -15.89 11.51 -14.73
C ILE A 105 -16.28 10.95 -16.10
N ASN A 106 -15.36 10.25 -16.76
CA ASN A 106 -15.69 9.45 -17.93
C ASN A 106 -16.17 8.06 -17.49
N ASN A 107 -17.49 7.90 -17.39
CA ASN A 107 -18.13 6.67 -16.95
C ASN A 107 -17.88 5.46 -17.87
N ALA A 108 -17.44 5.66 -19.13
CA ALA A 108 -17.22 4.57 -20.07
C ALA A 108 -15.95 3.76 -19.76
N GLU A 109 -14.92 4.39 -19.19
CA GLU A 109 -13.59 3.79 -19.01
C GLU A 109 -13.24 3.49 -17.56
N ASN A 110 -14.12 3.85 -16.62
CA ASN A 110 -13.86 3.77 -15.17
C ASN A 110 -12.52 4.43 -14.77
N LYS A 111 -12.22 5.53 -15.46
CA LYS A 111 -11.01 6.33 -15.31
C LYS A 111 -11.36 7.81 -15.17
N LEU A 112 -10.46 8.55 -14.55
CA LEU A 112 -10.56 9.99 -14.37
C LEU A 112 -9.21 10.66 -14.64
N SER A 113 -9.20 11.53 -15.64
CA SER A 113 -8.10 12.45 -15.90
C SER A 113 -8.22 13.65 -14.96
N ILE A 114 -7.38 13.70 -13.92
CA ILE A 114 -7.38 14.81 -12.95
C ILE A 114 -5.96 15.10 -12.47
N GLN A 115 -5.80 16.28 -11.87
CA GLN A 115 -4.63 16.62 -11.07
C GLN A 115 -5.07 16.90 -9.64
N PHE A 116 -4.34 16.33 -8.68
CA PHE A 116 -4.41 16.70 -7.28
C PHE A 116 -3.05 17.14 -6.76
N SER A 117 -3.03 17.76 -5.59
CA SER A 117 -1.81 18.24 -4.96
C SER A 117 -1.68 17.74 -3.52
N ILE A 118 -0.46 17.45 -3.10
CA ILE A 118 -0.06 17.24 -1.70
C ILE A 118 0.88 18.40 -1.36
N GLY A 119 0.42 19.36 -0.57
CA GLY A 119 1.15 20.62 -0.37
C GLY A 119 1.52 21.27 -1.71
N SER A 120 2.81 21.51 -1.97
CA SER A 120 3.32 22.05 -3.24
C SER A 120 3.59 21.01 -4.33
N MET A 121 3.43 19.71 -4.05
CA MET A 121 3.63 18.65 -5.04
C MET A 121 2.35 18.44 -5.84
N ASN A 122 2.47 18.40 -7.17
CA ASN A 122 1.35 18.11 -8.06
C ASN A 122 1.49 16.70 -8.65
N ILE A 123 0.36 15.99 -8.71
CA ILE A 123 0.24 14.63 -9.22
C ILE A 123 -0.90 14.61 -10.22
N ALA A 124 -0.61 14.22 -11.46
CA ALA A 124 -1.60 14.12 -12.52
C ALA A 124 -1.47 12.77 -13.25
N SER A 125 -2.60 12.19 -13.61
CA SER A 125 -2.70 10.94 -14.37
C SER A 125 -4.13 10.75 -14.88
N ASP A 126 -4.32 9.70 -15.65
CA ASP A 126 -5.63 9.06 -15.85
C ASP A 126 -5.77 7.99 -14.78
N PHE A 127 -6.37 8.35 -13.65
CA PHE A 127 -6.49 7.49 -12.48
C PHE A 127 -7.63 6.49 -12.64
N GLU A 128 -7.45 5.30 -12.09
CA GLU A 128 -8.54 4.33 -11.97
C GLU A 128 -9.55 4.78 -10.91
N LEU A 129 -10.82 4.45 -11.15
CA LEU A 129 -11.90 4.64 -10.19
C LEU A 129 -12.26 3.30 -9.55
N LEU A 130 -12.11 3.19 -8.24
CA LEU A 130 -12.57 2.05 -7.48
C LEU A 130 -14.01 2.30 -7.02
N ASP A 131 -14.92 1.36 -7.26
CA ASP A 131 -16.30 1.43 -6.74
C ASP A 131 -16.31 1.16 -5.23
N TYR A 132 -15.89 2.18 -4.48
CA TYR A 132 -15.65 2.17 -3.05
C TYR A 132 -15.83 3.59 -2.49
N GLY A 133 -15.64 3.73 -1.18
CA GLY A 133 -15.68 5.00 -0.45
C GLY A 133 -17.09 5.42 -0.05
N HIS A 134 -17.18 6.64 0.47
CA HIS A 134 -18.43 7.27 0.90
C HIS A 134 -18.59 8.64 0.24
N ALA A 135 -19.83 9.07 0.04
CA ALA A 135 -20.11 10.42 -0.42
C ALA A 135 -19.53 11.44 0.57
N VAL A 136 -18.96 12.51 0.04
CA VAL A 136 -18.43 13.62 0.83
C VAL A 136 -19.59 14.45 1.38
N ASP A 137 -19.67 14.58 2.70
CA ASP A 137 -20.57 15.54 3.34
C ASP A 137 -19.85 16.88 3.52
N PHE A 138 -20.09 17.80 2.59
CA PHE A 138 -19.45 19.11 2.63
C PHE A 138 -19.91 20.02 3.78
N ASN A 139 -20.92 19.63 4.55
CA ASN A 139 -21.34 20.36 5.75
C ASN A 139 -20.67 19.82 7.01
N ASP A 140 -20.04 18.65 6.95
CA ASP A 140 -19.33 18.05 8.07
C ASP A 140 -17.83 18.37 7.99
N ALA A 141 -17.36 19.19 8.93
CA ALA A 141 -15.94 19.52 9.06
C ALA A 141 -15.13 18.46 9.84
N LYS A 142 -15.80 17.47 10.45
CA LYS A 142 -15.16 16.46 11.32
C LYS A 142 -14.72 15.22 10.58
N THR A 143 -15.41 14.85 9.51
CA THR A 143 -15.04 13.70 8.69
C THR A 143 -13.80 13.99 7.85
N ASN A 144 -12.91 12.99 7.74
CA ASN A 144 -11.66 13.12 6.98
C ASN A 144 -11.86 13.00 5.46
N HIS A 145 -13.10 13.07 4.93
CA HIS A 145 -13.42 13.10 3.49
C HIS A 145 -12.42 12.36 2.60
N ILE A 146 -12.33 11.03 2.77
CA ILE A 146 -11.35 10.19 2.10
C ILE A 146 -11.80 9.95 0.66
N ILE A 147 -11.02 10.39 -0.31
CA ILE A 147 -11.39 10.37 -1.73
C ILE A 147 -10.61 9.34 -2.56
N GLY A 148 -9.66 8.63 -1.97
CA GLY A 148 -8.88 7.64 -2.69
C GLY A 148 -7.70 7.07 -1.92
N THR A 149 -6.83 6.37 -2.66
CA THR A 149 -5.64 5.70 -2.18
C THR A 149 -4.41 6.21 -2.94
N ILE A 150 -3.36 6.58 -2.23
CA ILE A 150 -2.01 6.81 -2.75
C ILE A 150 -1.25 5.49 -2.66
N GLY A 151 -0.95 4.91 -3.82
CA GLY A 151 -0.19 3.68 -3.92
C GLY A 151 1.32 3.90 -4.03
N THR A 152 2.05 2.80 -4.12
CA THR A 152 3.51 2.79 -4.25
C THR A 152 4.01 3.15 -5.65
N ASP A 153 3.14 3.34 -6.62
CA ASP A 153 3.50 3.99 -7.89
C ASP A 153 4.00 5.42 -7.67
N LEU A 154 3.52 6.13 -6.64
CA LEU A 154 4.10 7.43 -6.28
C LEU A 154 5.54 7.31 -5.76
N PHE A 155 5.90 6.17 -5.17
CA PHE A 155 7.20 5.96 -4.51
C PHE A 155 8.30 5.70 -5.56
N GLU A 156 7.93 5.25 -6.75
CA GLU A 156 8.81 5.22 -7.92
C GLU A 156 9.19 6.63 -8.42
N LYS A 157 8.41 7.66 -8.06
CA LYS A 157 8.61 9.03 -8.53
C LYS A 157 9.24 9.94 -7.48
N ARG A 158 9.14 9.59 -6.20
CA ARG A 158 9.64 10.40 -5.07
C ARG A 158 10.14 9.51 -3.95
N ILE A 159 11.19 9.98 -3.28
CA ILE A 159 11.59 9.44 -1.99
C ILE A 159 10.52 9.82 -0.98
N VAL A 160 9.98 8.83 -0.29
CA VAL A 160 8.95 9.02 0.73
C VAL A 160 9.57 8.87 2.11
N ILE A 161 9.44 9.91 2.92
CA ILE A 161 9.84 9.90 4.33
C ILE A 161 8.56 9.84 5.16
N LEU A 162 8.45 8.84 6.03
CA LEU A 162 7.37 8.71 7.00
C LEU A 162 7.94 8.92 8.41
N ASP A 163 7.64 10.05 9.02
CA ASP A 163 8.00 10.36 10.38
C ASP A 163 6.80 10.12 11.29
N PHE A 164 6.71 8.90 11.80
CA PHE A 164 5.61 8.49 12.69
C PHE A 164 5.62 9.22 14.04
N ARG A 165 6.79 9.65 14.52
CA ARG A 165 6.91 10.36 15.80
C ARG A 165 6.29 11.75 15.70
N ASN A 166 6.57 12.44 14.60
CA ASN A 166 6.03 13.77 14.36
C ASN A 166 4.71 13.74 13.56
N THR A 167 4.24 12.56 13.15
CA THR A 167 3.04 12.38 12.31
C THR A 167 3.13 13.20 11.01
N THR A 168 4.29 13.18 10.35
CA THR A 168 4.49 13.88 9.07
C THR A 168 4.99 12.96 7.96
N SER A 169 4.65 13.30 6.72
CA SER A 169 5.24 12.69 5.53
C SER A 169 5.94 13.74 4.67
N SER A 170 6.96 13.31 3.94
CA SER A 170 7.61 14.11 2.91
C SER A 170 7.80 13.29 1.64
N PHE A 171 7.67 13.95 0.49
CA PHE A 171 7.82 13.41 -0.85
C PHE A 171 8.86 14.27 -1.58
N ILE A 172 10.11 13.82 -1.53
CA ILE A 172 11.27 14.60 -2.01
C ILE A 172 11.97 13.88 -3.17
N LYS A 173 12.96 14.55 -3.76
CA LYS A 173 13.70 14.00 -4.92
C LYS A 173 14.96 13.26 -4.51
N ASN A 174 15.71 13.81 -3.56
CA ASN A 174 17.02 13.32 -3.14
C ASN A 174 17.12 13.41 -1.61
N ILE A 175 17.89 12.50 -1.02
CA ILE A 175 18.25 12.51 0.39
C ILE A 175 19.73 12.09 0.51
N ASP A 176 20.40 12.49 1.59
CA ASP A 176 21.67 11.84 1.93
C ASP A 176 21.37 10.41 2.40
N GLU A 177 21.89 9.42 1.68
CA GLU A 177 21.59 8.02 1.95
C GLU A 177 22.44 7.41 3.09
N ASN A 178 23.38 8.19 3.64
CA ASN A 178 24.29 7.74 4.69
C ASN A 178 23.53 7.25 5.93
N GLY A 179 23.75 5.98 6.29
CA GLY A 179 23.16 5.35 7.47
C GLY A 179 21.80 4.69 7.25
N PHE A 180 21.29 4.65 6.01
CA PHE A 180 20.13 3.80 5.69
C PHE A 180 20.53 2.36 5.39
N GLU A 181 19.62 1.44 5.72
CA GLU A 181 19.67 0.04 5.31
C GLU A 181 18.90 -0.15 4.00
N SER A 182 19.43 -1.00 3.11
CA SER A 182 18.77 -1.29 1.85
C SER A 182 17.51 -2.13 2.05
N LEU A 183 16.44 -1.77 1.34
CA LEU A 183 15.22 -2.55 1.19
C LEU A 183 15.08 -3.05 -0.25
N GLU A 184 14.22 -4.04 -0.47
CA GLU A 184 13.85 -4.45 -1.83
C GLU A 184 12.51 -3.82 -2.23
N PHE A 185 12.51 -3.14 -3.37
CA PHE A 185 11.29 -2.62 -3.99
C PHE A 185 11.03 -3.36 -5.30
N LYS A 186 10.20 -4.40 -5.25
CA LYS A 186 9.94 -5.29 -6.40
C LYS A 186 8.47 -5.39 -6.69
N LYS A 187 8.07 -5.17 -7.96
CA LYS A 187 6.66 -5.12 -8.37
C LYS A 187 5.83 -4.21 -7.46
N ARG A 188 6.41 -3.06 -7.09
CA ARG A 188 5.81 -2.06 -6.20
C ARG A 188 5.50 -2.54 -4.77
N LYS A 189 6.16 -3.60 -4.33
CA LYS A 189 6.10 -4.10 -2.95
C LYS A 189 7.38 -3.74 -2.22
N ILE A 190 7.24 -3.25 -0.99
CA ILE A 190 8.35 -2.89 -0.12
C ILE A 190 8.66 -4.10 0.77
N LEU A 191 9.84 -4.68 0.60
CA LEU A 191 10.33 -5.79 1.40
C LEU A 191 11.47 -5.30 2.27
N ILE A 192 11.23 -5.25 3.58
CA ILE A 192 12.18 -4.81 4.58
C ILE A 192 12.94 -6.02 5.12
N PRO A 193 14.28 -6.01 5.17
CA PRO A 193 15.03 -7.04 5.86
C PRO A 193 14.73 -6.97 7.36
N GLY A 194 14.30 -8.09 7.93
CA GLY A 194 13.95 -8.18 9.34
C GLY A 194 14.50 -9.45 9.98
N THR A 195 14.53 -9.47 11.32
CA THR A 195 14.86 -10.67 12.08
C THR A 195 13.73 -10.96 13.06
N ILE A 196 13.16 -12.17 13.01
CA ILE A 196 12.21 -12.66 14.01
C ILE A 196 12.87 -13.81 14.76
N GLY A 197 13.20 -13.58 16.04
CA GLY A 197 14.06 -14.49 16.81
C GLY A 197 15.46 -14.59 16.19
N GLU A 198 15.83 -15.78 15.72
CA GLU A 198 17.13 -16.04 15.06
C GLU A 198 17.02 -16.10 13.53
N GLN A 199 15.82 -15.98 12.96
CA GLN A 199 15.60 -16.10 11.52
C GLN A 199 15.66 -14.74 10.84
N LYS A 200 16.51 -14.64 9.81
CA LYS A 200 16.53 -13.50 8.88
C LYS A 200 15.45 -13.69 7.83
N LEU A 201 14.56 -12.71 7.70
CA LEU A 201 13.37 -12.76 6.84
C LEU A 201 13.28 -11.48 6.00
N LYS A 202 12.46 -11.55 4.95
CA LYS A 202 11.99 -10.37 4.21
C LYS A 202 10.53 -10.13 4.58
N LEU A 203 10.26 -8.98 5.18
CA LEU A 203 8.93 -8.61 5.66
C LEU A 203 8.29 -7.68 4.64
N LEU A 204 7.08 -8.00 4.21
CA LEU A 204 6.29 -7.09 3.39
C LEU A 204 5.79 -5.94 4.27
N TYR A 205 6.15 -4.71 3.90
CA TYR A 205 5.61 -3.52 4.54
C TYR A 205 4.33 -3.07 3.84
N ASP A 206 3.22 -3.13 4.56
CA ASP A 206 1.87 -2.82 4.08
C ASP A 206 1.20 -1.86 5.06
N SER A 207 1.08 -0.58 4.69
CA SER A 207 0.41 0.45 5.49
C SER A 207 -1.11 0.47 5.32
N GLY A 208 -1.66 -0.31 4.39
CA GLY A 208 -3.10 -0.39 4.12
C GLY A 208 -3.83 -1.52 4.86
N THR A 209 -3.09 -2.46 5.46
CA THR A 209 -3.70 -3.54 6.24
C THR A 209 -3.92 -3.12 7.71
N SER A 210 -5.19 -2.89 8.06
CA SER A 210 -5.60 -2.37 9.37
C SER A 210 -5.84 -3.45 10.44
N GLY A 211 -5.67 -4.72 10.11
CA GLY A 211 -6.12 -5.82 10.97
C GLY A 211 -5.07 -6.43 11.90
N TYR A 212 -3.79 -6.44 11.51
CA TYR A 212 -2.79 -7.29 12.16
C TYR A 212 -1.36 -6.73 12.06
N GLU A 213 -0.65 -6.68 13.19
CA GLU A 213 0.75 -6.21 13.27
C GLU A 213 1.73 -7.10 12.49
N LEU A 214 1.40 -8.39 12.33
CA LEU A 214 2.18 -9.36 11.57
C LEU A 214 1.25 -10.39 10.94
N LEU A 215 1.16 -10.38 9.60
CA LEU A 215 0.54 -11.47 8.87
C LEU A 215 1.57 -12.58 8.65
N THR A 216 1.36 -13.72 9.31
CA THR A 216 2.24 -14.88 9.20
C THR A 216 1.44 -16.15 8.94
N ASN A 217 2.10 -17.21 8.51
CA ASN A 217 1.44 -18.51 8.34
C ASN A 217 1.26 -19.21 9.69
N LYS A 218 0.36 -20.20 9.74
CA LYS A 218 0.02 -20.94 10.97
C LYS A 218 1.22 -21.64 11.60
N GLU A 219 2.17 -22.11 10.80
CA GLU A 219 3.37 -22.80 11.28
C GLU A 219 4.31 -21.84 12.02
N GLU A 220 4.58 -20.68 11.43
CA GLU A 220 5.39 -19.62 12.05
C GLU A 220 4.70 -19.00 13.27
N TRP A 221 3.37 -18.89 13.24
CA TRP A 221 2.59 -18.49 14.43
C TRP A 221 2.77 -19.49 15.57
N GLY A 222 2.64 -20.79 15.31
CA GLY A 222 2.87 -21.83 16.32
C GLY A 222 4.29 -21.82 16.88
N ASN A 223 5.30 -21.56 16.04
CA ASN A 223 6.70 -21.45 16.47
C ASN A 223 6.98 -20.22 17.34
N THR A 224 6.31 -19.09 17.07
CA THR A 224 6.45 -17.84 17.85
C THR A 224 5.74 -17.92 19.20
N GLU A 225 4.56 -18.55 19.30
CA GLU A 225 3.90 -18.84 20.57
C GLU A 225 4.76 -19.74 21.46
N LEU A 226 5.30 -20.83 20.90
CA LEU A 226 6.19 -21.76 21.62
C LEU A 226 7.48 -21.09 22.10
N ARG A 227 8.03 -20.12 21.35
CA ARG A 227 9.18 -19.30 21.77
C ARG A 227 8.79 -18.34 22.90
N THR A 228 7.61 -17.73 22.84
CA THR A 228 7.13 -16.79 23.87
C THR A 228 6.86 -17.52 25.21
N GLU A 229 6.28 -18.73 25.16
CA GLU A 229 6.14 -19.59 26.34
C GLU A 229 7.48 -20.06 26.90
N LYS A 230 8.44 -20.44 26.03
CA LYS A 230 9.79 -20.79 26.48
C LYS A 230 10.51 -19.61 27.13
N LEU A 231 10.33 -18.38 26.64
CA LEU A 231 10.89 -17.18 27.25
C LEU A 231 10.24 -16.84 28.60
N LYS A 232 8.92 -17.06 28.76
CA LYS A 232 8.24 -16.97 30.06
C LYS A 232 8.74 -18.03 31.05
N LYS A 233 8.86 -19.29 30.61
CA LYS A 233 9.42 -20.40 31.43
C LYS A 233 10.90 -20.23 31.75
N LYS A 234 11.69 -19.54 30.91
CA LYS A 234 13.10 -19.21 31.23
C LYS A 234 13.24 -18.09 32.26
N LYS A 235 12.21 -17.26 32.45
CA LYS A 235 12.15 -16.20 33.47
C LYS A 235 11.68 -16.69 34.85
N GLU A 236 11.06 -17.87 34.91
CA GLU A 236 10.63 -18.52 36.15
C GLU A 236 11.49 -19.80 36.35
N ILE A 237 12.68 -19.73 36.98
CA ILE A 237 12.99 -20.04 38.41
C ILE A 237 14.40 -20.74 38.43
N PRO A 238 15.23 -20.79 39.52
CA PRO A 238 15.15 -20.18 40.86
C PRO A 238 16.40 -19.36 41.29
N GLY A 239 16.24 -18.53 42.33
CA GLY A 239 17.37 -18.16 43.17
C GLY A 239 17.12 -17.01 44.15
N GLU A 240 16.20 -17.18 45.11
CA GLU A 240 16.49 -16.69 46.46
C GLU A 240 17.64 -17.54 47.00
N ILE A 241 18.80 -16.92 47.28
CA ILE A 241 19.70 -17.03 48.47
C ILE A 241 20.78 -15.94 48.23
N TYR A 242 21.03 -14.87 49.00
CA TYR A 242 20.81 -14.46 50.39
C TYR A 242 20.29 -13.01 50.44
#